data_AF-A0A8X6FSR9-F1
#
_entry.id   AF-A0A8X6FSR9-F1
#
_cell.length_a   1.000
_cell.length_b   1.000
_cell.length_c   1.000
_cell.angle_alpha   90.00
_cell.angle_beta   90.00
_cell.angle_gamma   90.00
#
_symmetry.space_group_name_H-M   'P 1'
#
loop_
_entity.id
_entity.type
_entity.pdbx_description
1 polymer ?
#
loop_
_entity_poly.entity_id
_entity_poly.type
_entity_poly.pdbx_seq_one_letter_code
_entity_poly.pdbx_strand_id
1 'polypeptide(L)'
;MASKVYDTLFGNHFKKVNRLSPVYFRTWIYVQTKFNLFMSKLCLSEETKNFFFFNAYKTKMSQVLNSAPDIALYKDEEIPPHLREVAILTGYRSPSSSVKECALSVFFATNETLNFWTHFIPTFYFVYQLVFFWDVLRAYNDSYYWPFIVYMITICIYPLISALAHTFCSTSDMARHVWFFLDYGGLSLYAYGAGLLIKAYSYPEELAHTIMGEYFLEILVFLSITCSISACYSRFIENLFWIKVFRLGAFALPWVWDSIPVLYRVTFSVDVDPAVAEHYILQFFFSFCIFFFYASHLPERLAPGKFDFFGNSHQLLHISGIMATHHQMSAVIVDMKDRRGKLEEYYPLAEYWSVHVFSLVLFSISAAICIFIFWAGHYEKNRMEKRQK
;
A
#
# COMPACT_ATOMS: atom_id res chain seq x y z
N MET A 1 31.45 -22.78 -23.90
CA MET A 1 30.97 -22.05 -25.09
C MET A 1 29.78 -21.15 -24.78
N ALA A 2 28.87 -21.52 -23.88
CA ALA A 2 27.73 -20.69 -23.45
C ALA A 2 28.08 -19.41 -22.67
N SER A 3 29.16 -19.38 -21.88
CA SER A 3 29.52 -18.15 -21.13
C SER A 3 30.10 -17.04 -22.04
N LYS A 4 30.82 -17.40 -23.11
CA LYS A 4 31.36 -16.43 -24.08
C LYS A 4 30.27 -15.76 -24.93
N VAL A 5 29.15 -16.44 -25.19
CA VAL A 5 27.99 -15.86 -25.89
C VAL A 5 27.22 -14.90 -24.98
N TYR A 6 27.16 -15.20 -23.68
CA TYR A 6 26.53 -14.35 -22.67
C TYR A 6 27.27 -13.01 -22.50
N ASP A 7 28.59 -13.03 -22.41
CA ASP A 7 29.40 -11.81 -22.25
C ASP A 7 29.41 -10.94 -23.51
N THR A 8 29.37 -11.56 -24.70
CA THR A 8 29.38 -10.82 -25.99
C THR A 8 28.02 -10.16 -26.30
N LEU A 9 26.91 -10.73 -25.80
CA LEU A 9 25.54 -10.20 -26.05
C LEU A 9 25.06 -9.23 -24.96
N PHE A 10 25.49 -9.39 -23.72
CA PHE A 10 24.96 -8.62 -22.58
C PHE A 10 26.00 -7.72 -21.88
N GLY A 11 27.30 -7.89 -22.16
CA GLY A 11 28.39 -7.18 -21.48
C GLY A 11 28.38 -5.66 -21.64
N ASN A 12 27.84 -5.13 -22.74
CA ASN A 12 27.73 -3.68 -22.98
C ASN A 12 26.35 -3.09 -22.63
N HIS A 13 25.36 -3.91 -22.27
CA HIS A 13 24.00 -3.44 -21.95
C HIS A 13 23.78 -3.14 -20.47
N PHE A 14 24.64 -3.65 -19.57
CA PHE A 14 24.48 -3.41 -18.12
C PHE A 14 24.61 -1.94 -17.68
N LYS A 15 25.16 -1.04 -18.53
CA LYS A 15 25.12 0.42 -18.25
C LYS A 15 23.76 1.08 -18.53
N LYS A 16 22.83 0.40 -19.21
CA LYS A 16 21.46 0.89 -19.51
C LYS A 16 20.34 0.10 -18.79
N VAL A 17 20.70 -0.89 -17.97
CA VAL A 17 19.73 -1.82 -17.32
C VAL A 17 18.84 -1.15 -16.27
N ASN A 18 19.19 0.03 -15.77
CA ASN A 18 18.39 0.71 -14.74
C ASN A 18 17.06 1.35 -15.23
N ARG A 19 16.65 1.20 -16.51
CA ARG A 19 15.42 1.84 -17.04
C ARG A 19 14.25 0.91 -17.37
N LEU A 20 14.39 -0.42 -17.37
CA LEU A 20 13.55 -1.24 -18.28
C LEU A 20 12.98 -2.58 -17.78
N SER A 21 13.22 -3.04 -16.56
CA SER A 21 12.80 -4.40 -16.14
C SER A 21 11.30 -4.74 -16.33
N PRO A 22 10.33 -3.81 -16.17
CA PRO A 22 8.91 -4.14 -16.33
C PRO A 22 8.45 -4.24 -17.79
N VAL A 23 9.06 -3.45 -18.68
CA VAL A 23 8.80 -3.46 -20.14
C VAL A 23 9.29 -4.77 -20.75
N TYR A 24 10.41 -5.29 -20.25
CA TYR A 24 10.94 -6.59 -20.65
C TYR A 24 9.96 -7.72 -20.34
N PHE A 25 9.42 -7.75 -19.12
CA PHE A 25 8.52 -8.81 -18.68
C PHE A 25 7.17 -8.83 -19.42
N ARG A 26 6.54 -7.65 -19.64
CA ARG A 26 5.27 -7.57 -20.39
C ARG A 26 5.40 -7.97 -21.85
N THR A 27 6.48 -7.52 -22.50
CA THR A 27 6.74 -7.88 -23.89
C THR A 27 7.08 -9.37 -24.00
N TRP A 28 7.68 -9.96 -22.97
CA TRP A 28 7.98 -11.39 -22.93
C TRP A 28 6.70 -12.23 -22.88
N ILE A 29 5.78 -11.92 -21.95
CA ILE A 29 4.48 -12.60 -21.88
C ILE A 29 3.69 -12.44 -23.18
N TYR A 30 3.64 -11.23 -23.74
CA TYR A 30 2.90 -10.97 -24.98
C TYR A 30 3.43 -11.79 -26.16
N VAL A 31 4.76 -11.78 -26.35
CA VAL A 31 5.39 -12.52 -27.43
C VAL A 31 5.25 -14.02 -27.18
N GLN A 32 5.39 -14.50 -25.94
CA GLN A 32 5.29 -15.91 -25.60
C GLN A 32 3.89 -16.46 -25.90
N THR A 33 2.85 -15.72 -25.51
CA THR A 33 1.46 -16.13 -25.76
C THR A 33 1.13 -16.14 -27.26
N LYS A 34 1.55 -15.13 -28.02
CA LYS A 34 1.33 -15.08 -29.48
C LYS A 34 2.17 -16.10 -30.24
N PHE A 35 3.40 -16.35 -29.78
CA PHE A 35 4.32 -17.31 -30.36
C PHE A 35 3.83 -18.75 -30.17
N ASN A 36 3.39 -19.10 -28.95
CA ASN A 36 2.83 -20.42 -28.67
C ASN A 36 1.55 -20.69 -29.50
N LEU A 37 0.72 -19.67 -29.72
CA LEU A 37 -0.48 -19.77 -30.56
C LEU A 37 -0.18 -19.96 -32.05
N PHE A 38 0.96 -19.44 -32.52
CA PHE A 38 1.40 -19.55 -33.91
C PHE A 38 2.16 -20.86 -34.17
N MET A 39 3.06 -21.24 -33.25
CA MET A 39 3.92 -22.41 -33.40
C MET A 39 3.24 -23.73 -33.06
N SER A 40 2.09 -23.72 -32.35
CA SER A 40 1.26 -24.91 -32.18
C SER A 40 0.70 -25.46 -33.49
N LYS A 41 0.75 -24.66 -34.57
CA LYS A 41 0.31 -25.05 -35.93
C LYS A 41 1.46 -25.53 -36.82
N LEU A 42 2.71 -25.54 -36.33
CA LEU A 42 3.90 -25.86 -37.11
C LEU A 42 4.69 -27.02 -36.46
N CYS A 43 4.91 -28.11 -37.21
CA CYS A 43 5.77 -29.24 -36.80
C CYS A 43 7.26 -28.89 -36.91
N LEU A 44 7.71 -27.90 -36.13
CA LEU A 44 9.11 -27.49 -36.04
C LEU A 44 9.76 -28.04 -34.77
N SER A 45 11.09 -28.26 -34.84
CA SER A 45 11.91 -28.63 -33.69
C SER A 45 11.89 -27.53 -32.60
N GLU A 46 12.10 -27.91 -31.35
CA GLU A 46 12.19 -26.99 -30.21
C GLU A 46 13.27 -25.91 -30.40
N GLU A 47 14.41 -26.28 -30.96
CA GLU A 47 15.54 -25.37 -31.17
C GLU A 47 15.19 -24.27 -32.19
N THR A 48 14.50 -24.65 -33.26
CA THR A 48 13.97 -23.71 -34.25
C THR A 48 12.87 -22.81 -33.66
N LYS A 49 12.01 -23.36 -32.80
CA LYS A 49 11.00 -22.57 -32.06
C LYS A 49 11.66 -21.52 -31.17
N ASN A 50 12.64 -21.91 -30.37
CA ASN A 50 13.35 -20.98 -29.50
C ASN A 50 14.03 -19.85 -30.30
N PHE A 51 14.66 -20.17 -31.43
CA PHE A 51 15.28 -19.16 -32.31
C PHE A 51 14.29 -18.09 -32.81
N PHE A 52 13.12 -18.51 -33.31
CA PHE A 52 12.10 -17.57 -33.78
C PHE A 52 11.47 -16.78 -32.63
N PHE A 53 11.25 -17.41 -31.47
CA PHE A 53 10.76 -16.74 -30.27
C PHE A 53 11.69 -15.60 -29.86
N PHE A 54 12.98 -15.88 -29.72
CA PHE A 54 13.97 -14.89 -29.31
C PHE A 54 14.08 -13.72 -30.30
N ASN A 55 14.02 -13.99 -31.62
CA ASN A 55 14.04 -12.93 -32.63
C ASN A 55 12.76 -12.09 -32.66
N ALA A 56 11.59 -12.71 -32.48
CA ALA A 56 10.31 -12.00 -32.38
C ALA A 56 10.26 -11.15 -31.10
N TYR A 57 10.75 -11.71 -29.98
CA TYR A 57 10.86 -11.02 -28.70
C TYR A 57 11.79 -9.81 -28.79
N LYS A 58 12.98 -9.99 -29.36
CA LYS A 58 13.94 -8.91 -29.57
C LYS A 58 13.38 -7.79 -30.45
N THR A 59 12.78 -8.14 -31.58
CA THR A 59 12.17 -7.15 -32.50
C THR A 59 11.02 -6.38 -31.84
N LYS A 60 10.13 -7.09 -31.14
CA LYS A 60 9.02 -6.44 -30.44
C LYS A 60 9.51 -5.57 -29.29
N MET A 61 10.54 -6.00 -28.58
CA MET A 61 11.18 -5.20 -27.54
C MET A 61 11.75 -3.91 -28.11
N SER A 62 12.51 -3.99 -29.20
CA SER A 62 13.06 -2.80 -29.85
C SER A 62 11.97 -1.83 -30.32
N GLN A 63 10.86 -2.34 -30.84
CA GLN A 63 9.70 -1.49 -31.20
C GLN A 63 9.07 -0.83 -29.98
N VAL A 64 8.83 -1.58 -28.90
CA VAL A 64 8.25 -1.06 -27.66
C VAL A 64 9.17 0.01 -27.05
N LEU A 65 10.47 -0.27 -26.97
CA LEU A 65 11.48 0.68 -26.47
C LEU A 65 11.56 1.96 -27.32
N ASN A 66 11.46 1.84 -28.64
CA ASN A 66 11.49 2.99 -29.54
C ASN A 66 10.16 3.79 -29.58
N SER A 67 9.06 3.19 -29.12
CA SER A 67 7.73 3.81 -29.06
C SER A 67 7.33 4.29 -27.67
N ALA A 68 8.13 3.96 -26.64
CA ALA A 68 7.89 4.38 -25.28
C ALA A 68 8.06 5.91 -25.20
N PRO A 69 7.10 6.66 -24.62
CA PRO A 69 7.29 8.08 -24.41
C PRO A 69 8.53 8.30 -23.55
N ASP A 70 9.37 9.24 -23.94
CA ASP A 70 10.54 9.62 -23.17
C ASP A 70 10.04 10.43 -21.96
N ILE A 71 9.84 9.76 -20.82
CA ILE A 71 9.42 10.43 -19.59
C ILE A 71 10.65 11.17 -19.05
N ALA A 72 10.65 12.49 -19.21
CA ALA A 72 11.69 13.35 -18.67
C ALA A 72 11.71 13.22 -17.13
N LEU A 73 12.90 12.99 -16.59
CA LEU A 73 13.16 12.92 -15.15
C LEU A 73 13.98 14.13 -14.72
N TYR A 74 13.62 14.66 -13.57
CA TYR A 74 14.17 15.90 -13.04
C TYR A 74 14.99 15.63 -11.78
N LYS A 75 15.95 16.52 -11.51
CA LYS A 75 16.64 16.62 -10.24
C LYS A 75 15.79 17.39 -9.22
N ASP A 76 16.09 17.23 -7.94
CA ASP A 76 15.39 17.93 -6.86
C ASP A 76 15.47 19.46 -6.99
N GLU A 77 16.62 20.00 -7.43
CA GLU A 77 16.82 21.43 -7.71
C GLU A 77 15.81 22.01 -8.72
N GLU A 78 15.37 21.19 -9.68
CA GLU A 78 14.42 21.56 -10.73
C GLU A 78 12.95 21.43 -10.28
N ILE A 79 12.71 20.85 -9.11
CA ILE A 79 11.38 20.59 -8.55
C ILE A 79 11.05 21.63 -7.47
N PRO A 80 9.80 22.12 -7.36
CA PRO A 80 9.41 23.02 -6.29
C PRO A 80 9.68 22.45 -4.89
N PRO A 81 10.17 23.25 -3.91
CA PRO A 81 10.57 22.75 -2.60
C PRO A 81 9.50 21.94 -1.84
N HIS A 82 8.22 22.28 -2.01
CA HIS A 82 7.11 21.57 -1.35
C HIS A 82 6.84 20.17 -1.92
N LEU A 83 7.51 19.79 -3.01
CA LEU A 83 7.38 18.50 -3.70
C LEU A 83 8.63 17.62 -3.59
N ARG A 84 9.68 18.11 -2.91
CA ARG A 84 10.94 17.40 -2.75
C ARG A 84 10.84 16.43 -1.57
N GLU A 85 11.42 15.26 -1.76
CA GLU A 85 11.57 14.24 -0.72
C GLU A 85 12.94 14.34 -0.06
N VAL A 86 13.02 13.94 1.21
CA VAL A 86 14.25 14.03 2.00
C VAL A 86 15.35 13.15 1.39
N ALA A 87 16.49 13.75 1.05
CA ALA A 87 17.69 13.08 0.52
C ALA A 87 17.49 12.31 -0.81
N ILE A 88 16.38 12.55 -1.51
CA ILE A 88 16.12 12.07 -2.87
C ILE A 88 16.49 13.17 -3.86
N LEU A 89 17.51 12.93 -4.69
CA LEU A 89 18.13 13.97 -5.52
C LEU A 89 17.70 13.92 -6.99
N THR A 90 17.24 12.76 -7.48
CA THR A 90 16.91 12.53 -8.89
C THR A 90 15.69 11.62 -9.05
N GLY A 91 15.20 11.51 -10.29
CA GLY A 91 14.13 10.57 -10.63
C GLY A 91 12.72 11.13 -10.47
N TYR A 92 12.59 12.44 -10.22
CA TYR A 92 11.30 13.12 -10.11
C TYR A 92 10.61 13.22 -11.47
N ARG A 93 9.29 13.11 -11.46
CA ARG A 93 8.43 13.41 -12.62
C ARG A 93 8.06 14.89 -12.63
N SER A 94 7.70 15.42 -13.80
CA SER A 94 7.19 16.79 -13.92
C SER A 94 5.97 17.00 -13.00
N PRO A 95 5.87 18.13 -12.28
CA PRO A 95 4.71 18.43 -11.42
C PRO A 95 3.42 18.74 -12.20
N SER A 96 3.49 18.75 -13.54
CA SER A 96 2.38 18.92 -14.46
C SER A 96 2.31 17.78 -15.48
N SER A 97 2.61 16.56 -15.04
CA SER A 97 2.55 15.37 -15.90
C SER A 97 1.11 15.09 -16.32
N SER A 98 0.88 14.69 -17.57
CA SER A 98 -0.44 14.21 -18.00
C SER A 98 -0.80 12.90 -17.29
N VAL A 99 -2.10 12.62 -17.17
CA VAL A 99 -2.60 11.34 -16.60
C VAL A 99 -2.00 10.13 -17.32
N LYS A 100 -1.79 10.23 -18.63
CA LYS A 100 -1.16 9.18 -19.44
C LYS A 100 0.30 8.98 -19.07
N GLU A 101 1.07 10.06 -18.89
CA GLU A 101 2.47 9.97 -18.45
C GLU A 101 2.58 9.39 -17.04
N CYS A 102 1.72 9.82 -16.11
CA CYS A 102 1.62 9.24 -14.77
C CYS A 102 1.37 7.72 -14.83
N ALA A 103 0.36 7.28 -15.59
CA ALA A 103 0.01 5.87 -15.72
C ALA A 103 1.11 5.03 -16.39
N LEU A 104 1.85 5.60 -17.34
CA LEU A 104 2.97 4.91 -17.98
C LEU A 104 4.22 4.89 -17.08
N SER A 105 4.40 5.91 -16.24
CA SER A 105 5.60 6.07 -15.39
C SER A 105 5.85 4.92 -14.43
N VAL A 106 4.82 4.15 -14.07
CA VAL A 106 4.97 2.95 -13.22
C VAL A 106 5.85 1.86 -13.86
N PHE A 107 6.13 1.93 -15.16
CA PHE A 107 7.02 1.01 -15.87
C PHE A 107 8.44 1.56 -16.10
N PHE A 108 8.72 2.79 -15.67
CA PHE A 108 10.02 3.45 -15.80
C PHE A 108 10.66 3.61 -14.42
N ALA A 109 11.98 3.77 -14.36
CA ALA A 109 12.65 4.05 -13.09
C ALA A 109 12.43 5.52 -12.70
N THR A 110 11.48 5.76 -11.80
CA THR A 110 11.22 7.05 -11.15
C THR A 110 11.36 6.86 -9.64
N ASN A 111 11.45 7.96 -8.89
CA ASN A 111 11.50 7.90 -7.43
C ASN A 111 10.22 7.31 -6.78
N GLU A 112 9.13 7.22 -7.55
CA GLU A 112 7.82 6.76 -7.10
C GLU A 112 7.46 5.36 -7.61
N THR A 113 8.27 4.79 -8.50
CA THR A 113 7.94 3.54 -9.19
C THR A 113 7.79 2.37 -8.24
N LEU A 114 8.71 2.21 -7.29
CA LEU A 114 8.59 1.13 -6.31
C LEU A 114 7.56 1.45 -5.23
N ASN A 115 7.31 2.73 -4.91
CA ASN A 115 6.19 3.09 -4.03
C ASN A 115 4.85 2.58 -4.59
N PHE A 116 4.67 2.65 -5.91
CA PHE A 116 3.54 2.01 -6.60
C PHE A 116 3.58 0.48 -6.47
N TRP A 117 4.67 -0.18 -6.90
CA TRP A 117 4.70 -1.64 -6.97
C TRP A 117 4.66 -2.35 -5.62
N THR A 118 5.23 -1.76 -4.57
CA THR A 118 5.22 -2.33 -3.21
C THR A 118 3.82 -2.40 -2.61
N HIS A 119 2.87 -1.59 -3.08
CA HIS A 119 1.46 -1.69 -2.69
C HIS A 119 0.58 -2.34 -3.75
N PHE A 120 0.83 -2.09 -5.04
CA PHE A 120 0.02 -2.63 -6.13
C PHE A 120 0.07 -4.16 -6.22
N ILE A 121 1.23 -4.79 -6.03
CA ILE A 121 1.32 -6.26 -6.07
C ILE A 121 0.57 -6.88 -4.88
N PRO A 122 0.79 -6.43 -3.63
CA PRO A 122 0.04 -6.93 -2.48
C PRO A 122 -1.47 -6.72 -2.56
N THR A 123 -1.96 -5.65 -3.23
CA THR A 123 -3.41 -5.51 -3.51
C THR A 123 -3.98 -6.78 -4.16
N PHE A 124 -3.33 -7.32 -5.19
CA PHE A 124 -3.83 -8.53 -5.86
C PHE A 124 -3.70 -9.78 -4.99
N TYR A 125 -2.67 -9.84 -4.15
CA TYR A 125 -2.55 -10.91 -3.17
C TYR A 125 -3.73 -10.89 -2.19
N PHE A 126 -4.08 -9.73 -1.62
CA PHE A 126 -5.21 -9.62 -0.69
C PHE A 126 -6.57 -9.81 -1.38
N VAL A 127 -6.73 -9.35 -2.63
CA VAL A 127 -7.94 -9.64 -3.42
C VAL A 127 -8.09 -11.14 -3.67
N TYR A 128 -7.00 -11.83 -4.01
CA TYR A 128 -7.01 -13.29 -4.14
C TYR A 128 -7.42 -13.97 -2.84
N GLN A 129 -6.86 -13.55 -1.70
CA GLN A 129 -7.24 -14.06 -0.38
C GLN A 129 -8.72 -13.79 -0.07
N LEU A 130 -9.24 -12.60 -0.38
CA LEU A 130 -10.64 -12.24 -0.16
C LEU A 130 -11.57 -13.16 -0.96
N VAL A 131 -11.29 -13.38 -2.24
CA VAL A 131 -12.09 -14.29 -3.10
C VAL A 131 -12.01 -15.72 -2.57
N PHE A 132 -10.80 -16.19 -2.22
CA PHE A 132 -10.60 -17.53 -1.67
C PHE A 132 -11.42 -17.75 -0.38
N PHE A 133 -11.31 -16.84 0.59
CA PHE A 133 -12.01 -16.97 1.87
C PHE A 133 -13.51 -16.73 1.77
N TRP A 134 -13.97 -15.87 0.85
CA TRP A 134 -15.41 -15.70 0.57
C TRP A 134 -16.07 -17.04 0.25
N ASP A 135 -15.44 -17.83 -0.62
CA ASP A 135 -15.96 -19.13 -1.06
C ASP A 135 -15.75 -20.22 0.01
N VAL A 136 -14.55 -20.31 0.59
CA VAL A 136 -14.19 -21.35 1.57
C VAL A 136 -15.01 -21.24 2.86
N LEU A 137 -15.16 -20.01 3.38
CA LEU A 137 -15.92 -19.77 4.61
C LEU A 137 -17.43 -19.74 4.36
N ARG A 138 -17.85 -19.65 3.08
CA ARG A 138 -19.25 -19.38 2.70
C ARG A 138 -19.85 -18.23 3.51
N ALA A 139 -19.12 -17.11 3.57
CA ALA A 139 -19.39 -15.98 4.47
C ALA A 139 -20.80 -15.35 4.29
N TYR A 140 -21.45 -15.59 3.15
CA TYR A 140 -22.84 -15.18 2.91
C TYR A 140 -23.88 -15.95 3.73
N ASN A 141 -23.54 -17.13 4.26
CA ASN A 141 -24.44 -17.95 5.08
C ASN A 141 -24.21 -17.77 6.59
N ASP A 142 -23.12 -17.13 6.99
CA ASP A 142 -22.67 -17.12 8.38
C ASP A 142 -22.06 -15.75 8.74
N SER A 143 -22.80 -14.99 9.55
CA SER A 143 -22.46 -13.63 9.98
C SER A 143 -21.21 -13.60 10.86
N TYR A 144 -20.79 -14.73 11.44
CA TYR A 144 -19.54 -14.87 12.19
C TYR A 144 -18.32 -14.39 11.39
N TYR A 145 -18.32 -14.55 10.06
CA TYR A 145 -17.20 -14.19 9.19
C TYR A 145 -17.24 -12.75 8.66
N TRP A 146 -18.30 -11.98 8.92
CA TRP A 146 -18.44 -10.64 8.36
C TRP A 146 -17.37 -9.64 8.82
N PRO A 147 -16.94 -9.59 10.10
CA PRO A 147 -15.82 -8.76 10.52
C PRO A 147 -14.53 -9.06 9.73
N PHE A 148 -14.25 -10.35 9.47
CA PHE A 148 -13.13 -10.75 8.63
C PHE A 148 -13.28 -10.26 7.19
N ILE A 149 -14.45 -10.39 6.57
CA ILE A 149 -14.70 -9.87 5.21
C ILE A 149 -14.54 -8.35 5.14
N VAL A 150 -15.04 -7.61 6.13
CA VAL A 150 -14.87 -6.15 6.21
C VAL A 150 -13.38 -5.79 6.26
N TYR A 151 -12.60 -6.44 7.12
CA TYR A 151 -11.15 -6.27 7.18
C TYR A 151 -10.47 -6.61 5.85
N MET A 152 -10.84 -7.73 5.22
CA MET A 152 -10.29 -8.13 3.92
C MET A 152 -10.54 -7.06 2.84
N ILE A 153 -11.69 -6.39 2.86
CA ILE A 153 -11.98 -5.25 1.98
C ILE A 153 -11.05 -4.07 2.30
N THR A 154 -10.83 -3.73 3.57
CA THR A 154 -9.95 -2.61 3.92
C THR A 154 -8.49 -2.85 3.50
N ILE A 155 -7.97 -4.07 3.65
CA ILE A 155 -6.61 -4.43 3.24
C ILE A 155 -6.43 -4.57 1.72
N CYS A 156 -7.53 -4.69 0.96
CA CYS A 156 -7.49 -4.54 -0.50
C CYS A 156 -7.45 -3.06 -0.90
N ILE A 157 -8.24 -2.22 -0.22
CA ILE A 157 -8.46 -0.82 -0.58
C ILE A 157 -7.25 0.06 -0.25
N TYR A 158 -6.70 0.00 0.98
CA TYR A 158 -5.64 0.93 1.38
C TYR A 158 -4.38 0.86 0.50
N PRO A 159 -3.82 -0.32 0.15
CA PRO A 159 -2.62 -0.35 -0.69
C PRO A 159 -2.96 0.07 -2.13
N LEU A 160 -4.17 -0.23 -2.61
CA LEU A 160 -4.60 0.20 -3.94
C LEU A 160 -4.66 1.72 -4.03
N ILE A 161 -5.32 2.38 -3.08
CA ILE A 161 -5.42 3.84 -3.05
C ILE A 161 -4.02 4.47 -2.94
N SER A 162 -3.17 3.92 -2.07
CA SER A 162 -1.80 4.39 -1.92
C SER A 162 -0.98 4.28 -3.21
N ALA A 163 -1.06 3.13 -3.91
CA ALA A 163 -0.40 2.93 -5.19
C ALA A 163 -0.89 3.93 -6.25
N LEU A 164 -2.21 4.19 -6.31
CA LEU A 164 -2.78 5.20 -7.20
C LEU A 164 -2.32 6.61 -6.82
N ALA A 165 -2.20 6.90 -5.52
CA ALA A 165 -1.73 8.20 -5.06
C ALA A 165 -0.30 8.47 -5.53
N HIS A 166 0.62 7.53 -5.33
CA HIS A 166 1.99 7.64 -5.83
C HIS A 166 2.06 7.63 -7.36
N THR A 167 1.09 7.03 -8.06
CA THR A 167 1.03 7.09 -9.52
C THR A 167 0.64 8.49 -10.02
N PHE A 168 -0.39 9.10 -9.44
CA PHE A 168 -1.02 10.30 -9.99
C PHE A 168 -0.69 11.61 -9.25
N CYS A 169 0.14 11.55 -8.20
CA CYS A 169 0.57 12.72 -7.41
C CYS A 169 1.29 13.80 -8.23
N SER A 170 1.87 13.45 -9.39
CA SER A 170 2.59 14.38 -10.27
C SER A 170 1.69 15.05 -11.33
N THR A 171 0.38 14.83 -11.29
CA THR A 171 -0.54 15.39 -12.29
C THR A 171 -0.73 16.91 -12.13
N SER A 172 -0.92 17.34 -10.89
CA SER A 172 -1.01 18.74 -10.47
C SER A 172 -0.91 18.81 -8.95
N ASP A 173 -0.68 20.01 -8.40
CA ASP A 173 -0.73 20.20 -6.94
C ASP A 173 -2.10 19.82 -6.36
N MET A 174 -3.20 20.16 -7.04
CA MET A 174 -4.55 19.77 -6.62
C MET A 174 -4.75 18.25 -6.65
N ALA A 175 -4.31 17.58 -7.72
CA ALA A 175 -4.39 16.12 -7.80
C ALA A 175 -3.59 15.47 -6.67
N ARG A 176 -2.40 16.00 -6.35
CA ARG A 176 -1.60 15.55 -5.21
C ARG A 176 -2.37 15.64 -3.89
N HIS A 177 -3.08 16.74 -3.64
CA HIS A 177 -3.92 16.86 -2.44
C HIS A 177 -5.02 15.79 -2.42
N VAL A 178 -5.80 15.67 -3.49
CA VAL A 178 -6.91 14.70 -3.59
C VAL A 178 -6.41 13.27 -3.32
N TRP A 179 -5.37 12.85 -4.02
CA TRP A 179 -4.84 11.50 -3.92
C TRP A 179 -4.30 11.17 -2.53
N PHE A 180 -3.57 12.09 -1.89
CA PHE A 180 -3.09 11.85 -0.53
C PHE A 180 -4.20 11.96 0.53
N PHE A 181 -5.27 12.74 0.31
CA PHE A 181 -6.44 12.68 1.20
C PHE A 181 -7.13 11.31 1.14
N LEU A 182 -7.25 10.75 -0.07
CA LEU A 182 -7.77 9.39 -0.25
C LEU A 182 -6.86 8.36 0.43
N ASP A 183 -5.54 8.48 0.27
CA ASP A 183 -4.55 7.60 0.89
C ASP A 183 -4.65 7.61 2.43
N TYR A 184 -4.73 8.81 3.03
CA TYR A 184 -4.93 8.94 4.47
C TYR A 184 -6.26 8.34 4.93
N GLY A 185 -7.34 8.53 4.16
CA GLY A 185 -8.62 7.90 4.42
C GLY A 185 -8.58 6.37 4.34
N GLY A 186 -7.85 5.84 3.37
CA GLY A 186 -7.61 4.40 3.21
C GLY A 186 -6.90 3.80 4.42
N LEU A 187 -5.86 4.49 4.93
CA LEU A 187 -5.17 4.08 6.16
C LEU A 187 -6.08 4.12 7.39
N SER A 188 -6.92 5.15 7.53
CA SER A 188 -7.90 5.22 8.62
C SER A 188 -8.97 4.13 8.55
N LEU A 189 -9.44 3.80 7.34
CA LEU A 189 -10.35 2.66 7.13
C LEU A 189 -9.68 1.34 7.48
N TYR A 190 -8.41 1.17 7.09
CA TYR A 190 -7.62 0.01 7.49
C TYR A 190 -7.50 -0.12 9.01
N ALA A 191 -7.17 0.97 9.72
CA ALA A 191 -7.08 0.97 11.18
C ALA A 191 -8.41 0.54 11.82
N TYR A 192 -9.54 1.12 11.39
CA TYR A 192 -10.86 0.69 11.89
C TYR A 192 -11.12 -0.80 11.61
N GLY A 193 -10.84 -1.28 10.40
CA GLY A 193 -11.00 -2.68 10.03
C GLY A 193 -10.12 -3.61 10.87
N ALA A 194 -8.87 -3.20 11.15
CA ALA A 194 -7.92 -3.93 11.97
C ALA A 194 -8.41 -4.06 13.42
N GLY A 195 -8.86 -2.97 14.05
CA GLY A 195 -9.43 -3.04 15.39
C GLY A 195 -10.76 -3.78 15.45
N LEU A 196 -11.63 -3.67 14.44
CA LEU A 196 -12.84 -4.50 14.33
C LEU A 196 -12.49 -5.99 14.31
N LEU A 197 -11.48 -6.35 13.52
CA LEU A 197 -10.99 -7.72 13.42
C LEU A 197 -10.46 -8.24 14.76
N ILE A 198 -9.64 -7.43 15.44
CA ILE A 198 -9.10 -7.75 16.77
C ILE A 198 -10.24 -7.92 17.78
N LYS A 199 -11.20 -6.98 17.81
CA LYS A 199 -12.35 -7.04 18.71
C LYS A 199 -13.21 -8.28 18.50
N ALA A 200 -13.36 -8.71 17.25
CA ALA A 200 -14.18 -9.86 16.90
C ALA A 200 -13.54 -11.20 17.28
N TYR A 201 -12.22 -11.37 17.05
CA TYR A 201 -11.60 -12.70 17.09
C TYR A 201 -10.45 -12.84 18.10
N SER A 202 -9.73 -11.76 18.39
CA SER A 202 -8.47 -11.81 19.13
C SER A 202 -8.49 -11.00 20.42
N TYR A 203 -9.64 -10.45 20.79
CA TYR A 203 -9.79 -9.69 22.03
C TYR A 203 -9.65 -10.63 23.24
N PRO A 204 -8.85 -10.26 24.25
CA PRO A 204 -8.73 -11.04 25.48
C PRO A 204 -10.03 -10.95 26.29
N GLU A 205 -10.48 -12.09 26.82
CA GLU A 205 -11.72 -12.19 27.60
C GLU A 205 -11.63 -11.36 28.89
N GLU A 206 -10.44 -11.27 29.47
CA GLU A 206 -10.13 -10.55 30.70
C GLU A 206 -10.36 -9.04 30.57
N LEU A 207 -10.24 -8.49 29.35
CA LEU A 207 -10.47 -7.06 29.09
C LEU A 207 -11.89 -6.75 28.64
N ALA A 208 -12.69 -7.74 28.28
CA ALA A 208 -13.90 -7.50 27.53
C ALA A 208 -15.01 -6.78 28.32
N HIS A 209 -15.09 -7.01 29.64
CA HIS A 209 -16.01 -6.32 30.55
C HIS A 209 -15.40 -5.08 31.22
N THR A 210 -14.22 -4.64 30.78
CA THR A 210 -13.64 -3.36 31.24
C THR A 210 -14.22 -2.21 30.42
N ILE A 211 -14.06 -0.98 30.92
CA ILE A 211 -14.42 0.25 30.17
C ILE A 211 -13.77 0.26 28.78
N MET A 212 -12.52 -0.23 28.68
CA MET A 212 -11.85 -0.34 27.39
C MET A 212 -12.56 -1.34 26.46
N GLY A 213 -12.95 -2.50 27.00
CA GLY A 213 -13.66 -3.53 26.25
C GLY A 213 -15.02 -3.08 25.76
N GLU A 214 -15.77 -2.36 26.59
CA GLU A 214 -17.11 -1.86 26.25
C GLU A 214 -17.09 -0.77 25.19
N TYR A 215 -16.13 0.16 25.25
CA TYR A 215 -16.06 1.32 24.33
C TYR A 215 -15.00 1.18 23.23
N PHE A 216 -14.46 -0.03 23.01
CA PHE A 216 -13.32 -0.25 22.13
C PHE A 216 -13.56 0.27 20.70
N LEU A 217 -14.72 -0.07 20.14
CA LEU A 217 -15.06 0.27 18.75
C LEU A 217 -15.49 1.73 18.62
N GLU A 218 -16.20 2.28 19.58
CA GLU A 218 -16.67 3.66 19.62
C GLU A 218 -15.48 4.63 19.65
N ILE A 219 -14.48 4.33 20.49
CA ILE A 219 -13.23 5.09 20.54
C ILE A 219 -12.48 4.95 19.22
N LEU A 220 -12.45 3.76 18.62
CA LEU A 220 -11.79 3.55 17.33
C LEU A 220 -12.49 4.28 16.17
N VAL A 221 -13.82 4.39 16.17
CA VAL A 221 -14.59 5.24 15.23
C VAL A 221 -14.15 6.69 15.39
N PHE A 222 -14.13 7.20 16.62
CA PHE A 222 -13.70 8.56 16.92
C PHE A 222 -12.26 8.82 16.46
N LEU A 223 -11.34 7.90 16.76
CA LEU A 223 -9.94 7.97 16.34
C LEU A 223 -9.83 7.96 14.81
N SER A 224 -10.55 7.09 14.10
CA SER A 224 -10.50 6.98 12.64
C SER A 224 -10.94 8.28 11.95
N ILE A 225 -12.00 8.93 12.45
CA ILE A 225 -12.50 10.19 11.90
C ILE A 225 -11.53 11.34 12.23
N THR A 226 -11.16 11.50 13.50
CA THR A 226 -10.30 12.61 13.95
C THR A 226 -8.89 12.52 13.38
N CYS A 227 -8.33 11.32 13.27
CA CYS A 227 -7.03 11.10 12.66
C CYS A 227 -7.06 11.33 11.15
N SER A 228 -8.14 10.97 10.44
CA SER A 228 -8.32 11.34 9.03
C SER A 228 -8.32 12.86 8.84
N ILE A 229 -9.07 13.58 9.68
CA ILE A 229 -9.10 15.05 9.65
C ILE A 229 -7.72 15.63 9.94
N SER A 230 -7.03 15.12 10.97
CA SER A 230 -5.66 15.52 11.34
C SER A 230 -4.66 15.31 10.20
N ALA A 231 -4.68 14.13 9.56
CA ALA A 231 -3.79 13.79 8.45
C ALA A 231 -4.04 14.70 7.23
N CYS A 232 -5.30 14.92 6.86
CA CYS A 232 -5.66 15.85 5.77
C CYS A 232 -5.26 17.29 6.10
N TYR A 233 -5.53 17.76 7.32
CA TYR A 233 -5.14 19.09 7.78
C TYR A 233 -3.62 19.30 7.75
N SER A 234 -2.82 18.26 8.03
CA SER A 234 -1.36 18.33 7.99
C SER A 234 -0.78 18.81 6.66
N ARG A 235 -1.52 18.72 5.55
CA ARG A 235 -1.08 19.19 4.23
C ARG A 235 -1.12 20.71 4.05
N PHE A 236 -1.81 21.42 4.95
CA PHE A 236 -1.94 22.88 4.92
C PHE A 236 -1.07 23.58 5.97
N ILE A 237 -0.35 22.81 6.77
CA ILE A 237 0.59 23.31 7.77
C ILE A 237 1.93 23.61 7.08
N GLU A 238 2.52 24.77 7.34
CA GLU A 238 3.84 25.14 6.79
C GLU A 238 4.99 24.70 7.70
N ASN A 239 4.77 24.68 9.01
CA ASN A 239 5.79 24.31 9.98
C ASN A 239 6.02 22.79 9.99
N LEU A 240 7.23 22.36 9.61
CA LEU A 240 7.62 20.96 9.48
C LEU A 240 7.45 20.14 10.77
N PHE A 241 7.67 20.75 11.95
CA PHE A 241 7.46 20.07 13.23
C PHE A 241 5.99 19.71 13.42
N TRP A 242 5.08 20.66 13.19
CA TRP A 242 3.64 20.42 13.33
C TRP A 242 3.10 19.46 12.25
N ILE A 243 3.61 19.50 11.00
CA ILE A 243 3.26 18.49 9.99
C ILE A 243 3.55 17.08 10.53
N LYS A 244 4.75 16.89 11.09
CA LYS A 244 5.17 15.59 11.62
C LYS A 244 4.30 15.17 12.81
N VAL A 245 4.03 16.07 13.75
CA VAL A 245 3.17 15.78 14.92
C VAL A 245 1.77 15.36 14.49
N PHE A 246 1.10 16.13 13.63
CA PHE A 246 -0.26 15.82 13.20
C PHE A 246 -0.33 14.53 12.38
N ARG A 247 0.61 14.32 11.45
CA ARG A 247 0.62 13.13 10.59
C ARG A 247 1.03 11.86 11.33
N LEU A 248 2.09 11.92 12.14
CA LEU A 248 2.54 10.78 12.93
C LEU A 248 1.51 10.42 14.01
N GLY A 249 0.94 11.42 14.68
CA GLY A 249 -0.14 11.21 15.66
C GLY A 249 -1.37 10.56 15.03
N ALA A 250 -1.76 11.00 13.83
CA ALA A 250 -2.89 10.43 13.11
C ALA A 250 -2.72 8.93 12.80
N PHE A 251 -1.50 8.47 12.57
CA PHE A 251 -1.23 7.04 12.30
C PHE A 251 -0.91 6.25 13.56
N ALA A 252 -0.23 6.86 14.54
CA ALA A 252 0.20 6.19 15.76
C ALA A 252 -0.94 5.97 16.75
N LEU A 253 -1.87 6.92 16.90
CA LEU A 253 -2.94 6.82 17.91
C LEU A 253 -3.88 5.63 17.67
N PRO A 254 -4.43 5.41 16.46
CA PRO A 254 -5.24 4.21 16.18
C PRO A 254 -4.43 2.92 16.38
N TRP A 255 -3.16 2.91 15.93
CA TRP A 255 -2.29 1.75 16.10
C TRP A 255 -2.04 1.41 17.57
N VAL A 256 -1.77 2.41 18.42
CA VAL A 256 -1.60 2.19 19.87
C VAL A 256 -2.88 1.61 20.47
N TRP A 257 -4.03 2.16 20.11
CA TRP A 257 -5.33 1.69 20.60
C TRP A 257 -5.58 0.22 20.24
N ASP A 258 -5.38 -0.15 18.98
CA ASP A 258 -5.55 -1.51 18.49
C ASP A 258 -4.53 -2.49 19.08
N SER A 259 -3.33 -1.99 19.40
CA SER A 259 -2.22 -2.81 19.90
C SER A 259 -2.38 -3.22 21.37
N ILE A 260 -3.02 -2.40 22.20
CA ILE A 260 -3.16 -2.68 23.65
C ILE A 260 -3.80 -4.06 23.94
N PRO A 261 -4.96 -4.45 23.37
CA PRO A 261 -5.56 -5.75 23.67
C PRO A 261 -4.70 -6.92 23.15
N VAL A 262 -4.03 -6.75 22.01
CA VAL A 262 -3.15 -7.77 21.44
C VAL A 262 -1.90 -7.96 22.31
N LEU A 263 -1.26 -6.86 22.73
CA LEU A 263 -0.12 -6.90 23.63
C LEU A 263 -0.50 -7.55 24.96
N TYR A 264 -1.64 -7.16 25.53
CA TYR A 264 -2.14 -7.77 26.76
C TYR A 264 -2.31 -9.29 26.58
N ARG A 265 -2.99 -9.70 25.50
CA ARG A 265 -3.27 -11.11 25.25
C ARG A 265 -1.98 -11.93 25.09
N VAL A 266 -1.05 -11.48 24.25
CA VAL A 266 0.23 -12.19 23.99
C VAL A 266 1.13 -12.26 25.23
N THR A 267 0.98 -11.34 26.18
CA THR A 267 1.85 -11.28 27.37
C THR A 267 1.25 -11.90 28.63
N PHE A 268 -0.07 -11.83 28.80
CA PHE A 268 -0.73 -12.20 30.05
C PHE A 268 -1.79 -13.30 29.92
N SER A 269 -2.39 -13.48 28.75
CA SER A 269 -3.42 -14.51 28.58
C SER A 269 -2.80 -15.89 28.37
N VAL A 270 -3.42 -16.91 28.96
CA VAL A 270 -2.96 -18.31 28.90
C VAL A 270 -3.45 -19.07 27.65
N ASP A 271 -4.34 -18.46 26.87
CA ASP A 271 -5.07 -19.09 25.77
C ASP A 271 -4.43 -18.86 24.39
N VAL A 272 -3.24 -18.27 24.33
CA VAL A 272 -2.61 -17.88 23.05
C VAL A 272 -1.88 -19.04 22.42
N ASP A 273 -2.33 -19.44 21.23
CA ASP A 273 -1.61 -20.42 20.40
C ASP A 273 -0.21 -19.89 20.04
N PRO A 274 0.86 -20.72 20.13
CA PRO A 274 2.21 -20.28 19.81
C PRO A 274 2.39 -19.67 18.42
N ALA A 275 1.66 -20.15 17.40
CA ALA A 275 1.71 -19.60 16.04
C ALA A 275 1.03 -18.23 15.97
N VAL A 276 -0.06 -18.03 16.73
CA VAL A 276 -0.71 -16.71 16.89
C VAL A 276 0.27 -15.73 17.53
N ALA A 277 0.95 -16.13 18.60
CA ALA A 277 1.94 -15.30 19.28
C ALA A 277 3.09 -14.92 18.33
N GLU A 278 3.63 -15.86 17.55
CA GLU A 278 4.69 -15.59 16.55
C GLU A 278 4.25 -14.54 15.53
N HIS A 279 3.05 -14.70 14.96
CA HIS A 279 2.53 -13.73 14.01
C HIS A 279 2.33 -12.34 14.63
N TYR A 280 1.82 -12.25 15.86
CA TYR A 280 1.72 -10.95 16.52
C TYR A 280 3.09 -10.32 16.82
N ILE A 281 4.09 -11.10 17.24
CA ILE A 281 5.46 -10.61 17.44
C ILE A 281 6.02 -10.04 16.13
N LEU A 282 5.83 -10.74 15.01
CA LEU A 282 6.25 -10.25 13.69
C LEU A 282 5.46 -9.00 13.26
N GLN A 283 4.15 -8.95 13.51
CA GLN A 283 3.33 -7.76 13.28
C GLN A 283 3.89 -6.55 14.05
N PHE A 284 4.25 -6.72 15.33
CA PHE A 284 4.83 -5.65 16.14
C PHE A 284 6.21 -5.23 15.64
N PHE A 285 7.06 -6.18 15.25
CA PHE A 285 8.35 -5.92 14.66
C PHE A 285 8.23 -5.07 13.39
N PHE A 286 7.37 -5.47 12.44
CA PHE A 286 7.16 -4.71 11.21
C PHE A 286 6.47 -3.37 11.48
N SER A 287 5.57 -3.28 12.46
CA SER A 287 4.97 -2.00 12.89
C SER A 287 6.02 -1.04 13.43
N PHE A 288 6.99 -1.54 14.20
CA PHE A 288 8.15 -0.76 14.63
C PHE A 288 8.99 -0.30 13.42
N CYS A 289 9.22 -1.16 12.43
CA CYS A 289 9.92 -0.80 11.21
C CYS A 289 9.23 0.34 10.45
N ILE A 290 7.90 0.36 10.35
CA ILE A 290 7.12 1.47 9.76
C ILE A 290 7.48 2.78 10.45
N PHE A 291 7.37 2.83 11.78
CA PHE A 291 7.71 4.02 12.57
C PHE A 291 9.17 4.43 12.36
N PHE A 292 10.09 3.46 12.43
CA PHE A 292 11.52 3.69 12.28
C PHE A 292 11.85 4.32 10.93
N PHE A 293 11.37 3.74 9.82
CA PHE A 293 11.65 4.25 8.47
C PHE A 293 11.00 5.62 8.26
N TYR A 294 9.76 5.81 8.68
CA TYR A 294 9.06 7.10 8.57
C TYR A 294 9.78 8.24 9.32
N ALA A 295 10.20 8.00 10.56
CA ALA A 295 10.81 9.04 11.39
C ALA A 295 12.28 9.31 10.99
N SER A 296 13.02 8.24 10.67
CA SER A 296 14.47 8.31 10.45
C SER A 296 14.88 8.62 9.01
N HIS A 297 14.01 8.41 8.02
CA HIS A 297 14.35 8.54 6.59
C HIS A 297 15.66 7.81 6.23
N LEU A 298 15.88 6.64 6.85
CA LEU A 298 17.00 5.77 6.57
C LEU A 298 16.60 4.71 5.53
N PRO A 299 17.50 4.34 4.61
CA PRO A 299 18.93 4.70 4.57
C PRO A 299 19.29 5.96 3.76
N GLU A 300 18.34 6.57 3.03
CA GLU A 300 18.60 7.66 2.08
C GLU A 300 19.24 8.89 2.73
N ARG A 301 18.91 9.18 3.99
CA ARG A 301 19.54 10.27 4.75
C ARG A 301 21.05 10.09 4.94
N LEU A 302 21.56 8.86 5.01
CA LEU A 302 23.00 8.57 5.18
C LEU A 302 23.75 8.59 3.85
N ALA A 303 23.09 8.31 2.75
CA ALA A 303 23.71 8.36 1.42
C ALA A 303 22.74 9.00 0.40
N PRO A 304 22.62 10.34 0.41
CA PRO A 304 21.74 11.07 -0.51
C PRO A 304 22.02 10.72 -1.97
N GLY A 305 20.97 10.55 -2.77
CA GLY A 305 21.10 10.19 -4.19
C GLY A 305 21.30 8.69 -4.47
N LYS A 306 21.66 7.86 -3.46
CA LYS A 306 21.91 6.42 -3.67
C LYS A 306 20.63 5.58 -3.68
N PHE A 307 19.61 6.06 -2.98
CA PHE A 307 18.33 5.37 -2.79
C PHE A 307 17.17 6.06 -3.53
N ASP A 308 17.50 6.90 -4.52
CA ASP A 308 16.51 7.67 -5.29
C ASP A 308 15.44 6.80 -5.93
N PHE A 309 15.84 5.61 -6.42
CA PHE A 309 14.95 4.68 -7.12
C PHE A 309 14.60 3.44 -6.31
N PHE A 310 15.53 2.94 -5.49
CA PHE A 310 15.40 1.67 -4.78
C PHE A 310 15.87 1.78 -3.34
N GLY A 311 15.10 1.20 -2.41
CA GLY A 311 15.47 0.99 -1.02
C GLY A 311 15.42 2.23 -0.14
N ASN A 312 14.74 3.30 -0.54
CA ASN A 312 14.49 4.43 0.37
C ASN A 312 13.49 4.04 1.47
N SER A 313 13.48 4.82 2.54
CA SER A 313 12.67 4.60 3.74
C SER A 313 11.18 4.45 3.44
N HIS A 314 10.64 5.22 2.49
CA HIS A 314 9.22 5.16 2.14
C HIS A 314 8.85 3.84 1.48
N GLN A 315 9.72 3.29 0.63
CA GLN A 315 9.56 1.95 0.05
C GLN A 315 9.64 0.87 1.13
N LEU A 316 10.58 0.99 2.05
CA LEU A 316 10.75 0.05 3.17
C LEU A 316 9.58 0.12 4.17
N LEU A 317 9.01 1.31 4.34
CA LEU A 317 7.79 1.55 5.10
C LEU A 317 6.62 0.80 4.46
N HIS A 318 6.40 0.95 3.16
CA HIS A 318 5.34 0.20 2.43
C HIS A 318 5.49 -1.31 2.62
N ILE A 319 6.70 -1.85 2.41
CA ILE A 319 6.97 -3.29 2.58
C ILE A 319 6.66 -3.72 4.02
N SER A 320 7.12 -2.97 5.01
CA SER A 320 6.86 -3.26 6.43
C SER A 320 5.37 -3.22 6.75
N GLY A 321 4.63 -2.25 6.20
CA GLY A 321 3.17 -2.16 6.30
C GLY A 321 2.47 -3.42 5.82
N ILE A 322 2.77 -3.85 4.59
CA ILE A 322 2.19 -5.06 4.00
C ILE A 322 2.52 -6.31 4.84
N MET A 323 3.75 -6.43 5.32
CA MET A 323 4.16 -7.57 6.16
C MET A 323 3.43 -7.56 7.51
N ALA A 324 3.26 -6.40 8.15
CA ALA A 324 2.48 -6.27 9.37
C ALA A 324 1.02 -6.70 9.15
N THR A 325 0.40 -6.24 8.06
CA THR A 325 -0.96 -6.62 7.67
C THR A 325 -1.09 -8.13 7.42
N HIS A 326 -0.12 -8.72 6.71
CA HIS A 326 -0.11 -10.16 6.45
C HIS A 326 -0.05 -10.99 7.75
N HIS A 327 0.82 -10.61 8.68
CA HIS A 327 0.95 -11.32 9.95
C HIS A 327 -0.28 -11.13 10.85
N GLN A 328 -0.88 -9.94 10.87
CA GLN A 328 -2.15 -9.72 11.56
C GLN A 328 -3.26 -10.62 11.02
N MET A 329 -3.42 -10.66 9.69
CA MET A 329 -4.39 -11.53 9.02
C MET A 329 -4.15 -13.01 9.38
N SER A 330 -2.89 -13.44 9.38
CA SER A 330 -2.52 -14.84 9.66
C SER A 330 -2.81 -15.23 11.11
N ALA A 331 -2.48 -14.37 12.08
CA ALA A 331 -2.81 -14.57 13.49
C ALA A 331 -4.32 -14.73 13.69
N VAL A 332 -5.11 -13.84 13.08
CA VAL A 332 -6.55 -13.85 13.23
C VAL A 332 -7.21 -15.05 12.55
N ILE A 333 -6.71 -15.53 11.41
CA ILE A 333 -7.27 -16.73 10.77
C ILE A 333 -7.21 -17.94 11.73
N VAL A 334 -6.14 -18.05 12.53
CA VAL A 334 -6.00 -19.10 13.54
C VAL A 334 -6.98 -18.85 14.69
N ASP A 335 -6.99 -17.65 15.28
CA ASP A 335 -7.91 -17.31 16.38
C ASP A 335 -9.40 -17.49 15.98
N MET A 336 -9.78 -17.03 14.78
CA MET A 336 -11.12 -17.15 14.22
C MET A 336 -11.56 -18.60 14.09
N LYS A 337 -10.64 -19.53 13.82
CA LYS A 337 -10.95 -20.95 13.76
C LYS A 337 -11.04 -21.55 15.16
N ASP A 338 -10.03 -21.30 15.98
CA ASP A 338 -9.84 -22.03 17.24
C ASP A 338 -10.71 -21.51 18.38
N ARG A 339 -11.10 -20.22 18.33
CA ARG A 339 -11.92 -19.58 19.37
C ARG A 339 -13.41 -19.53 19.05
N ARG A 340 -13.85 -19.99 17.88
CA ARG A 340 -15.24 -19.87 17.40
C ARG A 340 -16.27 -20.29 18.45
N GLY A 341 -16.14 -21.51 19.00
CA GLY A 341 -17.11 -22.04 19.96
C GLY A 341 -17.25 -21.21 21.23
N LYS A 342 -16.14 -20.62 21.72
CA LYS A 342 -16.18 -19.70 22.88
C LYS A 342 -16.79 -18.35 22.48
N LEU A 343 -16.37 -17.78 21.35
CA LEU A 343 -16.82 -16.46 20.92
C LEU A 343 -18.34 -16.43 20.63
N GLU A 344 -18.89 -17.51 20.06
CA GLU A 344 -20.34 -17.63 19.83
C GLU A 344 -21.16 -17.73 21.14
N GLU A 345 -20.57 -18.22 22.23
CA GLU A 345 -21.21 -18.32 23.55
C GLU A 345 -21.16 -17.00 24.34
N TYR A 346 -20.04 -16.29 24.30
CA TYR A 346 -19.80 -15.09 25.12
C TYR A 346 -20.08 -13.77 24.39
N TYR A 347 -19.93 -13.74 23.07
CA TYR A 347 -20.03 -12.53 22.24
C TYR A 347 -20.85 -12.84 20.99
N PRO A 348 -22.20 -12.91 21.09
CA PRO A 348 -23.02 -12.78 19.91
C PRO A 348 -22.77 -11.37 19.38
N LEU A 349 -21.80 -11.25 18.45
CA LEU A 349 -21.51 -10.04 17.69
C LEU A 349 -22.81 -9.72 16.96
N ALA A 350 -23.66 -8.93 17.60
CA ALA A 350 -25.04 -8.72 17.20
C ALA A 350 -25.07 -8.44 15.69
N GLU A 351 -25.74 -9.32 14.96
CA GLU A 351 -25.39 -9.86 13.63
C GLU A 351 -25.28 -8.84 12.47
N TYR A 352 -25.38 -7.55 12.73
CA TYR A 352 -25.38 -6.49 11.72
C TYR A 352 -24.63 -5.22 12.15
N TRP A 353 -24.26 -5.09 13.43
CA TRP A 353 -23.72 -3.82 13.95
C TRP A 353 -22.34 -3.49 13.37
N SER A 354 -21.46 -4.50 13.21
CA SER A 354 -20.12 -4.32 12.64
C SER A 354 -20.14 -3.78 11.21
N VAL A 355 -21.07 -4.24 10.36
CA VAL A 355 -21.23 -3.78 8.97
C VAL A 355 -21.84 -2.38 8.90
N HIS A 356 -22.82 -2.09 9.77
CA HIS A 356 -23.44 -0.76 9.83
C HIS A 356 -22.47 0.31 10.35
N VAL A 357 -21.67 -0.01 11.38
CA VAL A 357 -20.66 0.93 11.88
C VAL A 357 -19.52 1.10 10.88
N PHE A 358 -19.10 0.05 10.18
CA PHE A 358 -18.15 0.21 9.07
C PHE A 358 -18.67 1.17 7.99
N SER A 359 -19.95 1.03 7.61
CA SER A 359 -20.59 1.92 6.62
C SER A 359 -20.63 3.38 7.12
N LEU A 360 -20.90 3.59 8.41
CA LEU A 360 -20.85 4.90 9.04
C LEU A 360 -19.43 5.49 9.00
N VAL A 361 -18.41 4.71 9.38
CA VAL A 361 -17.00 5.14 9.35
C VAL A 361 -16.59 5.50 7.92
N LEU A 362 -16.93 4.67 6.94
CA LEU A 362 -16.67 4.93 5.52
C LEU A 362 -17.34 6.22 5.05
N PHE A 363 -18.60 6.42 5.40
CA PHE A 363 -19.33 7.64 5.07
C PHE A 363 -18.70 8.87 5.73
N SER A 364 -18.37 8.81 7.02
CA SER A 364 -17.75 9.91 7.76
C SER A 364 -16.38 10.30 7.22
N ILE A 365 -15.52 9.31 6.93
CA ILE A 365 -14.20 9.54 6.32
C ILE A 365 -14.37 10.13 4.92
N SER A 366 -15.27 9.59 4.11
CA SER A 366 -15.54 10.10 2.75
C SER A 366 -16.06 11.54 2.79
N ALA A 367 -16.97 11.86 3.71
CA ALA A 367 -17.47 13.22 3.91
C ALA A 367 -16.36 14.18 4.31
N ALA A 368 -15.49 13.78 5.25
CA ALA A 368 -14.32 14.58 5.65
C ALA A 368 -13.38 14.83 4.45
N ILE A 369 -13.09 13.81 3.65
CA ILE A 369 -12.27 13.95 2.43
C ILE A 369 -12.91 14.91 1.44
N CYS A 370 -14.22 14.80 1.18
CA CYS A 370 -14.92 15.73 0.28
C CYS A 370 -14.81 17.20 0.75
N ILE A 371 -14.92 17.45 2.06
CA ILE A 371 -14.72 18.78 2.64
C ILE A 371 -13.29 19.28 2.39
N PHE A 372 -12.28 18.42 2.60
CA PHE A 372 -10.88 18.78 2.37
C PHE A 372 -10.54 18.97 0.89
N ILE A 373 -11.19 18.25 -0.03
CA ILE A 373 -11.06 18.47 -1.48
C ILE A 373 -11.59 19.86 -1.84
N PHE A 374 -12.77 20.23 -1.33
CA PHE A 374 -13.32 21.58 -1.55
C PHE A 374 -12.38 22.66 -0.98
N TRP A 375 -11.89 22.47 0.25
CA TRP A 375 -10.95 23.38 0.88
C TRP A 375 -9.64 23.50 0.10
N ALA A 376 -9.06 22.39 -0.37
CA ALA A 376 -7.84 22.39 -1.18
C ALA A 376 -8.02 23.19 -2.47
N GLY A 377 -9.19 23.10 -3.12
CA GLY A 377 -9.50 23.92 -4.29
C GLY A 377 -9.45 25.42 -4.00
N HIS A 378 -10.02 25.85 -2.87
CA HIS A 378 -9.94 27.25 -2.44
C HIS A 378 -8.51 27.67 -2.06
N TYR A 379 -7.79 26.81 -1.33
CA TYR A 379 -6.41 27.05 -0.91
C TYR A 379 -5.48 27.24 -2.12
N GLU A 380 -5.55 26.35 -3.11
CA GLU A 380 -4.71 26.42 -4.31
C GLU A 380 -5.02 27.66 -5.15
N LYS A 381 -6.29 28.05 -5.29
CA LYS A 381 -6.67 29.29 -5.98
C LYS A 381 -6.00 30.51 -5.32
N ASN A 382 -6.13 30.63 -4.00
CA ASN A 382 -5.52 31.74 -3.25
C ASN A 382 -3.99 31.73 -3.34
N ARG A 383 -3.37 30.54 -3.34
CA ARG A 383 -1.91 30.38 -3.46
C ARG A 383 -1.40 30.85 -4.81
N MET A 384 -2.13 30.55 -5.89
CA MET A 384 -1.78 31.01 -7.24
C MET A 384 -1.93 32.53 -7.39
N GLU A 385 -2.98 33.12 -6.82
CA GLU A 385 -3.18 34.58 -6.81
C GLU A 385 -2.04 35.31 -6.07
N LYS A 386 -1.53 34.73 -4.97
CA LYS A 386 -0.38 35.28 -4.24
C LYS A 386 0.95 35.18 -5.01
N ARG A 387 1.11 34.20 -5.90
CA ARG A 387 2.32 34.04 -6.74
C ARG A 387 2.34 35.00 -7.94
N GLN A 388 1.19 35.52 -8.33
CA GLN A 388 1.05 36.47 -9.44
C GLN A 388 1.19 37.93 -9.01
N LYS A 389 1.14 38.21 -7.71
CA LYS A 389 1.42 39.50 -7.08
C LYS A 389 2.86 39.54 -6.62
#